data_AF-A0A2E1HND2-F1
#
_entry.id   AF-A0A2E1HND2-F1
#
_cell.length_a   1.000
_cell.length_b   1.000
_cell.length_c   1.000
_cell.angle_alpha   90.00
_cell.angle_beta   90.00
_cell.angle_gamma   90.00
#
_symmetry.space_group_name_H-M   'P 1'
#
loop_
_entity.id
_entity.type
_entity.pdbx_description
1 polymer ?
#
loop_
_entity_poly.entity_id
_entity_poly.type
_entity_poly.pdbx_seq_one_letter_code
_entity_poly.pdbx_strand_id
1 'polypeptide(L)'
;MSNPLLPVTDKSIDLSLLHPRFIQRLEDFFSDGRIGNRVSICSGCRSYAAQKALYDRYKRGKGNLAANPDWKRPDGFFRGSFHQEQPDGYSYAVDLRIVKRGITTDKVTAIADRYGIRPTVKGEWWHFQPRNGNSWFNRSGSVFLGRPEEPPEPEVNWAGIQAIIDDMGRQIGMMPLRRGSKGNIVKVAQSKLNSLDFNCGIADGVYGRKTLKAVLMLQRTMLLKESGTMDHKTWTAMWKPEVPIGL
;
A
#
# COMPACT_ATOMS: atom_id res chain seq x y z
N MET A 1 -22.32 0.50 11.79
CA MET A 1 -22.45 -0.24 10.52
C MET A 1 -21.06 -0.78 10.19
N SER A 2 -20.88 -2.10 10.19
CA SER A 2 -19.59 -2.74 9.94
C SER A 2 -19.18 -2.50 8.50
N ASN A 3 -18.04 -1.82 8.29
CA ASN A 3 -17.43 -1.65 6.97
C ASN A 3 -17.35 -3.04 6.29
N PRO A 4 -17.96 -3.28 5.11
CA PRO A 4 -17.71 -4.54 4.43
C PRO A 4 -16.25 -4.52 4.00
N LEU A 5 -15.39 -5.17 4.80
CA LEU A 5 -14.00 -5.45 4.46
C LEU A 5 -14.00 -6.00 3.03
N LEU A 6 -13.30 -5.30 2.13
CA LEU A 6 -13.13 -5.73 0.74
C LEU A 6 -12.83 -7.24 0.71
N PRO A 7 -13.58 -8.05 -0.06
CA PRO A 7 -13.48 -9.49 0.03
C PRO A 7 -12.12 -9.94 -0.51
N VAL A 8 -11.35 -10.65 0.33
CA VAL A 8 -10.04 -11.20 -0.01
C VAL A 8 -10.08 -12.72 -0.02
N THR A 9 -9.31 -13.34 -0.91
CA THR A 9 -9.15 -14.80 -0.93
C THR A 9 -8.27 -15.31 0.20
N ASP A 10 -7.40 -14.44 0.75
CA ASP A 10 -6.49 -14.77 1.84
C ASP A 10 -6.32 -13.55 2.77
N LYS A 11 -6.25 -13.78 4.08
CA LYS A 11 -6.15 -12.72 5.10
C LYS A 11 -4.79 -12.00 5.09
N SER A 12 -3.77 -12.58 4.46
CA SER A 12 -2.44 -11.97 4.30
C SER A 12 -2.36 -10.99 3.14
N ILE A 13 -3.42 -10.84 2.35
CA ILE A 13 -3.48 -9.83 1.28
C ILE A 13 -3.52 -8.45 1.93
N ASP A 14 -2.48 -7.67 1.67
CA ASP A 14 -2.38 -6.31 2.17
C ASP A 14 -3.23 -5.38 1.30
N LEU A 15 -4.15 -4.64 1.91
CA LEU A 15 -4.92 -3.58 1.26
C LEU A 15 -4.69 -2.22 1.93
N SER A 16 -3.77 -2.15 2.90
CA SER A 16 -3.59 -1.00 3.78
C SER A 16 -3.03 0.23 3.06
N LEU A 17 -2.37 0.03 1.91
CA LEU A 17 -1.84 1.10 1.06
C LEU A 17 -2.78 1.45 -0.10
N LEU A 18 -3.98 0.87 -0.21
CA LEU A 18 -4.87 1.24 -1.31
C LEU A 18 -5.26 2.70 -1.20
N HIS A 19 -5.24 3.41 -2.34
CA HIS A 19 -5.69 4.80 -2.37
C HIS A 19 -7.16 4.91 -1.88
N PRO A 20 -7.52 5.87 -1.00
CA PRO A 20 -8.88 5.97 -0.45
C PRO A 20 -10.00 6.03 -1.49
N ARG A 21 -9.80 6.78 -2.58
CA ARG A 21 -10.76 6.83 -3.71
C ARG A 21 -10.89 5.47 -4.41
N PHE A 22 -9.81 4.69 -4.49
CA PHE A 22 -9.87 3.36 -5.07
C PHE A 22 -10.61 2.38 -4.13
N ILE A 23 -10.41 2.49 -2.82
CA ILE A 23 -11.19 1.73 -1.82
C ILE A 23 -12.68 1.98 -2.03
N GLN A 24 -13.11 3.24 -2.12
CA GLN A 24 -14.53 3.59 -2.34
C GLN A 24 -15.08 2.97 -3.64
N ARG A 25 -14.30 3.00 -4.73
CA ARG A 25 -14.72 2.39 -6.01
C ARG A 25 -14.84 0.86 -5.90
N LEU A 26 -13.92 0.23 -5.17
CA LEU A 26 -13.98 -1.22 -4.90
C LEU A 26 -15.17 -1.57 -3.99
N GLU A 27 -15.46 -0.77 -2.97
CA GLU A 27 -16.63 -0.94 -2.10
C GLU A 27 -17.93 -0.85 -2.90
N ASP A 28 -18.06 0.17 -3.76
CA ASP A 28 -19.21 0.33 -4.66
C ASP A 28 -19.32 -0.87 -5.62
N PHE A 29 -18.20 -1.34 -6.19
CA PHE A 29 -18.15 -2.48 -7.09
C PHE A 29 -18.55 -3.81 -6.42
N PHE A 30 -18.03 -4.09 -5.23
CA PHE A 30 -18.36 -5.32 -4.50
C PHE A 30 -19.76 -5.29 -3.88
N SER A 31 -20.32 -4.09 -3.68
CA SER A 31 -21.72 -3.92 -3.28
C SER A 31 -22.71 -4.11 -4.44
N ASP A 32 -22.23 -4.17 -5.69
CA ASP A 32 -23.08 -4.48 -6.84
C ASP A 32 -23.62 -5.92 -6.74
N GLY A 33 -24.95 -6.07 -6.67
CA GLY A 33 -25.60 -7.38 -6.55
C GLY A 33 -25.28 -8.36 -7.70
N ARG A 34 -24.84 -7.86 -8.86
CA ARG A 34 -24.38 -8.68 -9.98
C ARG A 34 -23.02 -9.32 -9.69
N ILE A 35 -22.16 -8.64 -8.93
CA ILE A 35 -20.89 -9.18 -8.42
C ILE A 35 -21.18 -10.07 -7.21
N GLY A 36 -21.82 -9.52 -6.18
CA GLY A 36 -22.10 -10.21 -4.93
C GLY A 36 -20.86 -10.91 -4.35
N ASN A 37 -21.01 -12.17 -3.95
CA ASN A 37 -19.91 -12.97 -3.39
C ASN A 37 -19.18 -13.85 -4.44
N ARG A 38 -19.26 -13.50 -5.73
CA ARG A 38 -18.67 -14.30 -6.83
C ARG A 38 -17.25 -13.91 -7.18
N VAL A 39 -16.80 -12.73 -6.73
CA VAL A 39 -15.46 -12.19 -7.00
C VAL A 39 -14.78 -11.84 -5.68
N SER A 40 -13.46 -12.00 -5.61
CA SER A 40 -12.65 -11.57 -4.46
C SER A 40 -11.28 -11.09 -4.93
N ILE A 41 -10.66 -10.22 -4.13
CA ILE A 41 -9.29 -9.78 -4.33
C ILE A 41 -8.34 -10.92 -3.97
N CYS A 42 -7.45 -11.28 -4.88
CA CYS A 42 -6.45 -12.34 -4.70
C CYS A 42 -5.01 -11.82 -4.62
N SER A 43 -4.79 -10.54 -4.91
CA SER A 43 -3.53 -9.83 -4.73
C SER A 43 -3.82 -8.35 -4.49
N GLY A 44 -3.07 -7.72 -3.61
CA GLY A 44 -3.30 -6.34 -3.18
C GLY A 44 -2.04 -5.50 -3.28
N CYS A 45 -1.84 -4.65 -2.28
CA CYS A 45 -0.72 -3.74 -2.17
C CYS A 45 0.60 -4.44 -1.84
N ARG A 46 1.69 -3.78 -2.22
CA ARG A 46 3.05 -4.09 -1.79
C ARG A 46 3.71 -2.78 -1.38
N SER A 47 4.43 -2.76 -0.27
CA SER A 47 5.34 -1.65 0.03
C SER A 47 6.53 -1.65 -0.94
N TYR A 48 7.25 -0.53 -1.00
CA TYR A 48 8.51 -0.45 -1.76
C TYR A 48 9.47 -1.59 -1.39
N ALA A 49 9.76 -1.77 -0.10
CA ALA A 49 10.67 -2.82 0.38
C ALA A 49 10.21 -4.24 0.02
N ALA A 50 8.89 -4.49 0.03
CA ALA A 50 8.33 -5.77 -0.37
C ALA A 50 8.55 -6.04 -1.86
N GLN A 51 8.35 -5.02 -2.70
CA GLN A 51 8.58 -5.13 -4.13
C GLN A 51 10.06 -5.27 -4.47
N LYS A 52 10.94 -4.51 -3.83
CA LYS A 52 12.38 -4.63 -3.99
C LYS A 52 12.89 -6.01 -3.61
N ALA A 53 12.41 -6.58 -2.51
CA ALA A 53 12.75 -7.95 -2.13
C ALA A 53 12.29 -9.02 -3.16
N LEU A 54 11.20 -8.79 -3.89
CA LEU A 54 10.79 -9.66 -5.01
C LEU A 54 11.73 -9.49 -6.20
N TYR A 55 12.05 -8.25 -6.57
CA TYR A 55 12.97 -7.95 -7.66
C TYR A 55 14.38 -8.50 -7.41
N ASP A 56 14.93 -8.34 -6.20
CA ASP A 56 16.25 -8.84 -5.83
C ASP A 56 16.30 -10.38 -5.85
N ARG A 57 15.19 -11.07 -5.54
CA ARG A 57 15.10 -12.53 -5.69
C ARG A 57 15.06 -12.95 -7.15
N TYR A 58 14.29 -12.24 -7.97
CA TYR A 58 14.23 -12.47 -9.42
C TYR A 58 15.62 -12.30 -10.05
N LYS A 59 16.32 -11.20 -9.75
CA LYS A 59 17.66 -10.91 -10.27
C LYS A 59 18.71 -11.95 -9.90
N ARG A 60 18.51 -12.66 -8.78
CA ARG A 60 19.36 -13.79 -8.35
C ARG A 60 18.95 -15.15 -8.93
N GLY A 61 17.94 -15.19 -9.81
CA GLY A 61 17.42 -16.43 -10.39
C GLY A 61 16.61 -17.30 -9.41
N LYS A 62 16.20 -16.74 -8.27
CA LYS A 62 15.51 -17.48 -7.18
C LYS A 62 14.04 -17.07 -7.00
N GLY A 63 13.47 -16.34 -7.95
CA GLY A 63 12.11 -15.86 -7.88
C GLY A 63 11.48 -15.65 -9.25
N ASN A 64 10.15 -15.55 -9.26
CA ASN A 64 9.37 -15.21 -10.46
C ASN A 64 9.71 -13.81 -10.98
N LEU A 65 9.39 -13.55 -12.24
CA LEU A 65 9.52 -12.23 -12.85
C LEU A 65 8.87 -11.16 -11.97
N ALA A 66 9.65 -10.13 -11.64
CA ALA A 66 9.21 -9.00 -10.84
C ALA A 66 9.69 -7.70 -11.49
N ALA A 67 8.82 -6.68 -11.49
CA ALA A 67 9.18 -5.35 -11.98
C ALA A 67 10.26 -4.71 -11.09
N ASN A 68 11.21 -4.01 -11.73
CA ASN A 68 12.17 -3.16 -11.02
C ASN A 68 11.41 -2.06 -10.27
N PRO A 69 11.51 -1.97 -8.92
CA PRO A 69 10.77 -0.97 -8.14
C PRO A 69 11.13 0.48 -8.51
N ASP A 70 12.37 0.72 -8.94
CA ASP A 70 12.88 2.07 -9.23
C ASP A 70 12.65 2.51 -10.68
N TRP A 71 12.13 1.61 -11.52
CA TRP A 71 11.89 1.95 -12.92
C TRP A 71 10.77 2.97 -13.05
N LYS A 72 11.10 4.16 -13.57
CA LYS A 72 10.13 5.20 -13.93
C LYS A 72 9.42 4.79 -15.21
N ARG A 73 8.10 4.65 -15.17
CA ARG A 73 7.32 4.32 -16.36
C ARG A 73 7.24 5.54 -17.29
N PRO A 74 7.03 5.32 -18.60
CA PRO A 74 6.88 6.42 -19.57
C PRO A 74 5.73 7.38 -19.25
N ASP A 75 4.73 6.92 -18.50
CA ASP A 75 3.58 7.72 -18.07
C ASP A 75 3.93 8.79 -17.00
N GLY A 76 5.12 8.73 -16.41
CA GLY A 76 5.63 9.72 -15.44
C GLY A 76 5.03 9.62 -14.03
N PHE A 77 3.87 8.98 -13.86
CA PHE A 77 3.22 8.83 -12.56
C PHE A 77 3.67 7.55 -11.86
N PHE A 78 3.57 6.42 -12.57
CA PHE A 78 3.79 5.12 -11.97
C PHE A 78 5.28 4.76 -11.98
N ARG A 79 5.71 4.09 -10.91
CA ARG A 79 7.01 3.46 -10.80
C ARG A 79 6.85 1.96 -10.61
N GLY A 80 7.73 1.19 -11.22
CA GLY A 80 7.82 -0.26 -11.08
C GLY A 80 6.48 -1.00 -11.27
N SER A 81 6.04 -1.72 -10.24
CA SER A 81 4.78 -2.46 -10.24
C SER A 81 3.60 -1.57 -9.86
N PHE A 82 2.45 -1.70 -10.53
CA PHE A 82 1.22 -0.99 -10.14
C PHE A 82 0.68 -1.36 -8.74
N HIS A 83 1.05 -2.54 -8.23
CA HIS A 83 0.73 -2.98 -6.87
C HIS A 83 1.63 -2.36 -5.81
N GLN A 84 2.79 -1.82 -6.21
CA GLN A 84 3.71 -1.23 -5.27
C GLN A 84 3.22 0.15 -4.85
N GLU A 85 3.63 0.57 -3.66
CA GLU A 85 3.53 1.95 -3.18
C GLU A 85 4.16 2.93 -4.19
N GLN A 86 3.36 3.89 -4.64
CA GLN A 86 3.75 4.96 -5.55
C GLN A 86 4.30 6.16 -4.77
N PRO A 87 4.87 7.19 -5.42
CA PRO A 87 5.48 8.33 -4.73
C PRO A 87 4.54 9.12 -3.79
N ASP A 88 3.23 9.02 -4.00
CA ASP A 88 2.19 9.58 -3.14
C ASP A 88 1.87 8.73 -1.89
N GLY A 89 2.52 7.57 -1.74
CA GLY A 89 2.34 6.64 -0.62
C GLY A 89 1.23 5.61 -0.82
N TYR A 90 0.60 5.54 -2.00
CA TYR A 90 -0.51 4.64 -2.26
C TYR A 90 -0.22 3.60 -3.35
N SER A 91 -0.98 2.51 -3.31
CA SER A 91 -1.09 1.51 -4.37
C SER A 91 -2.39 1.70 -5.14
N TYR A 92 -2.33 1.40 -6.43
CA TYR A 92 -3.42 1.62 -7.38
C TYR A 92 -3.82 0.35 -8.13
N ALA A 93 -3.40 -0.83 -7.66
CA ALA A 93 -3.77 -2.10 -8.28
C ALA A 93 -4.25 -3.16 -7.29
N VAL A 94 -5.20 -3.96 -7.76
CA VAL A 94 -5.62 -5.23 -7.15
C VAL A 94 -5.75 -6.29 -8.24
N ASP A 95 -5.49 -7.55 -7.88
CA ASP A 95 -5.84 -8.67 -8.76
C ASP A 95 -7.14 -9.31 -8.29
N LEU A 96 -8.10 -9.48 -9.21
CA LEU A 96 -9.40 -10.09 -8.93
C LEU A 96 -9.44 -11.56 -9.36
N ARG A 97 -10.20 -12.35 -8.61
CA ARG A 97 -10.47 -13.76 -8.90
C ARG A 97 -11.97 -14.04 -8.83
N ILE A 98 -12.49 -14.76 -9.82
CA ILE A 98 -13.82 -15.35 -9.75
C ILE A 98 -13.74 -16.57 -8.81
N VAL A 99 -14.46 -16.50 -7.70
CA VAL A 99 -14.47 -17.53 -6.63
C VAL A 99 -15.74 -18.38 -6.63
N LYS A 100 -16.78 -17.98 -7.38
CA LYS A 100 -18.00 -18.78 -7.59
C LYS A 100 -18.43 -18.75 -9.05
N ARG A 101 -19.06 -19.84 -9.50
CA ARG A 101 -19.62 -19.97 -10.86
C ARG A 101 -20.74 -18.94 -11.10
N GLY A 102 -21.09 -18.76 -12.38
CA GLY A 102 -22.23 -17.93 -12.80
C GLY A 102 -21.87 -16.48 -13.15
N ILE A 103 -20.58 -16.17 -13.35
CA ILE A 103 -20.12 -14.90 -13.91
C ILE A 103 -18.88 -15.13 -14.77
N THR A 104 -18.72 -14.36 -15.84
CA THR A 104 -17.55 -14.40 -16.75
C THR A 104 -16.63 -13.20 -16.49
N THR A 105 -15.37 -13.30 -16.93
CA THR A 105 -14.37 -12.21 -16.83
C THR A 105 -14.85 -10.95 -17.55
N ASP A 106 -15.51 -11.09 -18.69
CA ASP A 106 -16.06 -9.96 -19.47
C ASP A 106 -17.18 -9.27 -18.71
N LYS A 107 -18.05 -10.05 -18.05
CA LYS A 107 -19.14 -9.49 -17.24
C LYS A 107 -18.59 -8.76 -16.01
N VAL A 108 -17.58 -9.32 -15.35
CA VAL A 108 -16.87 -8.65 -14.25
C VAL A 108 -16.28 -7.34 -14.73
N THR A 109 -15.56 -7.35 -15.85
CA THR A 109 -14.91 -6.17 -16.43
C THR A 109 -15.92 -5.09 -16.81
N ALA A 110 -17.03 -5.47 -17.46
CA ALA A 110 -18.08 -4.54 -17.84
C ALA A 110 -18.77 -3.90 -16.62
N ILE A 111 -18.92 -4.63 -15.51
CA ILE A 111 -19.47 -4.06 -14.27
C ILE A 111 -18.43 -3.15 -13.60
N ALA A 112 -17.18 -3.60 -13.50
CA ALA A 112 -16.07 -2.85 -12.92
C ALA A 112 -15.87 -1.48 -13.60
N ASP A 113 -15.94 -1.40 -14.93
CA ASP A 113 -15.76 -0.14 -15.68
C ASP A 113 -16.82 0.91 -15.27
N ARG A 114 -18.03 0.49 -14.87
CA ARG A 114 -19.07 1.40 -14.35
C ARG A 114 -18.66 2.12 -13.08
N TYR A 115 -17.77 1.51 -12.31
CA TYR A 115 -17.19 2.05 -11.09
C TYR A 115 -15.83 2.71 -11.33
N GLY A 116 -15.42 2.87 -12.59
CA GLY A 116 -14.16 3.49 -12.96
C GLY A 116 -12.96 2.63 -12.55
N ILE A 117 -13.09 1.31 -12.58
CA ILE A 117 -12.00 0.35 -12.35
C ILE A 117 -11.98 -0.66 -13.50
N ARG A 118 -10.82 -0.95 -14.08
CA ARG A 118 -10.74 -1.82 -15.26
C ARG A 118 -9.40 -2.52 -15.38
N PRO A 119 -9.34 -3.64 -16.14
CA PRO A 119 -8.08 -4.26 -16.48
C PRO A 119 -7.26 -3.34 -17.37
N THR A 120 -5.96 -3.28 -17.11
CA THR A 120 -5.04 -2.32 -17.76
C THR A 120 -3.78 -2.99 -18.31
N VAL A 121 -3.53 -4.25 -17.94
CA VAL A 121 -2.40 -5.02 -18.44
C VAL A 121 -2.89 -6.04 -19.46
N LYS A 122 -2.29 -6.00 -20.66
CA LYS A 122 -2.70 -6.86 -21.78
C LYS A 122 -2.52 -8.34 -21.41
N GLY A 123 -3.59 -9.13 -21.56
CA GLY A 123 -3.58 -10.56 -21.24
C GLY A 123 -3.81 -10.88 -19.76
N GLU A 124 -3.85 -9.87 -18.89
CA GLU A 124 -4.07 -10.03 -17.45
C GLU A 124 -5.45 -9.49 -17.08
N TRP A 125 -6.51 -10.24 -17.38
CA TRP A 125 -7.88 -9.81 -17.06
C TRP A 125 -8.06 -9.53 -15.56
N TRP A 126 -7.28 -10.21 -14.72
CA TRP A 126 -7.36 -10.10 -13.27
C TRP A 126 -6.80 -8.79 -12.74
N HIS A 127 -5.97 -8.04 -13.48
CA HIS A 127 -5.23 -6.89 -12.94
C HIS A 127 -6.00 -5.57 -13.10
N PHE A 128 -6.71 -5.12 -12.06
CA PHE A 128 -7.57 -3.94 -12.10
C PHE A 128 -6.90 -2.70 -11.51
N GLN A 129 -7.07 -1.56 -12.20
CA GLN A 129 -6.64 -0.24 -11.76
C GLN A 129 -7.77 0.79 -11.89
N PRO A 130 -7.77 1.85 -11.08
CA PRO A 130 -8.76 2.92 -11.16
C PRO A 130 -8.32 4.11 -12.03
N ARG A 131 -7.07 4.12 -12.48
CA ARG A 131 -6.47 5.23 -13.22
C ARG A 131 -5.35 4.74 -14.14
N ASN A 132 -5.02 5.55 -15.14
CA ASN A 132 -3.74 5.46 -15.85
C ASN A 132 -2.79 6.55 -15.30
N GLY A 133 -1.60 6.72 -15.88
CA GLY A 133 -0.67 7.73 -15.39
C GLY A 133 -1.17 9.17 -15.50
N ASN A 134 -2.11 9.45 -16.41
CA ASN A 134 -2.61 10.80 -16.67
C ASN A 134 -3.85 11.16 -15.86
N SER A 135 -4.81 10.23 -15.70
CA SER A 135 -6.10 10.54 -15.09
C SER A 135 -6.82 9.31 -14.52
N TRP A 136 -7.69 9.59 -13.55
CA TRP A 136 -8.67 8.63 -13.05
C TRP A 136 -9.65 8.23 -14.15
N PHE A 137 -10.00 6.95 -14.17
CA PHE A 137 -11.00 6.47 -15.12
C PHE A 137 -12.38 6.98 -14.75
N ASN A 138 -13.13 7.41 -15.77
CA ASN A 138 -14.51 7.85 -15.61
C ASN A 138 -15.41 6.68 -15.19
N ARG A 139 -16.44 6.99 -14.41
CA ARG A 139 -17.47 6.02 -14.02
C ARG A 139 -18.52 5.93 -15.13
N SER A 140 -18.51 4.86 -15.91
CA SER A 140 -19.49 4.63 -16.98
C SER A 140 -20.84 4.17 -16.40
N GLY A 141 -21.64 5.12 -15.88
CA GLY A 141 -22.99 4.81 -15.36
C GLY A 141 -23.48 5.65 -14.19
N SER A 142 -22.80 6.76 -13.88
CA SER A 142 -23.12 7.64 -12.75
C SER A 142 -24.33 8.57 -12.96
N VAL A 143 -25.35 8.14 -13.73
CA VAL A 143 -26.65 8.84 -13.74
C VAL A 143 -27.57 8.29 -12.65
N PHE A 144 -27.30 7.09 -12.11
CA PHE A 144 -28.21 6.38 -11.19
C PHE A 144 -27.87 6.44 -9.70
N LEU A 145 -26.75 7.06 -9.31
CA LEU A 145 -26.45 7.35 -7.91
C LEU A 145 -26.15 8.83 -7.87
N GLY A 146 -27.09 9.66 -7.41
CA GLY A 146 -26.95 11.12 -7.22
C GLY A 146 -25.87 11.52 -6.21
N ARG A 147 -24.70 10.85 -6.26
CA ARG A 147 -23.50 11.17 -5.52
C ARG A 147 -22.89 12.40 -6.23
N PRO A 148 -22.56 13.45 -5.47
CA PRO A 148 -21.89 14.61 -6.04
C PRO A 148 -20.58 14.22 -6.72
N GLU A 149 -20.11 15.10 -7.60
CA GLU A 149 -18.80 15.02 -8.24
C GLU A 149 -17.73 14.61 -7.21
N GLU A 150 -16.81 13.71 -7.59
CA GLU A 150 -15.77 13.24 -6.67
C GLU A 150 -14.98 14.45 -6.17
N PRO A 151 -14.84 14.65 -4.85
CA PRO A 151 -14.20 15.84 -4.32
C PRO A 151 -12.76 15.94 -4.85
N PRO A 152 -12.22 17.17 -4.99
CA PRO A 152 -10.82 17.34 -5.37
C PRO A 152 -9.92 16.57 -4.41
N GLU A 153 -8.76 16.13 -4.92
CA GLU A 153 -7.78 15.47 -4.06
C GLU A 153 -7.46 16.37 -2.86
N PRO A 154 -7.51 15.82 -1.63
CA PRO A 154 -7.36 16.64 -0.44
C PRO A 154 -5.98 17.31 -0.44
N GLU A 155 -5.94 18.62 -0.20
CA GLU A 155 -4.68 19.32 -0.01
C GLU A 155 -4.00 18.83 1.28
N VAL A 156 -2.74 18.44 1.14
CA VAL A 156 -1.96 17.91 2.25
C VAL A 156 -1.54 19.04 3.17
N ASN A 157 -2.03 19.04 4.42
CA ASN A 157 -1.54 19.94 5.46
C ASN A 157 -0.19 19.45 6.00
N TRP A 158 0.89 19.87 5.35
CA TRP A 158 2.26 19.50 5.72
C TRP A 158 2.62 19.88 7.16
N ALA A 159 2.20 21.08 7.60
CA ALA A 159 2.49 21.55 8.96
C ALA A 159 1.78 20.68 10.02
N GLY A 160 0.51 20.34 9.77
CA GLY A 160 -0.24 19.43 10.64
C GLY A 160 0.36 18.03 10.69
N ILE A 161 0.79 17.49 9.54
CA ILE A 161 1.46 16.18 9.48
C ILE A 161 2.77 16.20 10.26
N GLN A 162 3.59 17.24 10.07
CA GLN A 162 4.85 17.37 10.80
C GLN A 162 4.61 17.46 12.31
N ALA A 163 3.62 18.25 12.74
CA ALA A 163 3.26 18.35 14.16
C ALA A 163 2.82 17.00 14.75
N ILE A 164 2.08 16.19 13.99
CA ILE A 164 1.72 14.83 14.40
C ILE A 164 2.96 13.93 14.52
N ILE A 165 3.88 13.99 13.56
CA ILE A 165 5.13 13.20 13.57
C ILE A 165 6.01 13.58 14.78
N ASP A 166 6.11 14.88 15.07
CA ASP A 166 6.87 15.40 16.20
C ASP A 166 6.23 14.97 17.53
N ASP A 167 4.90 15.02 17.63
CA ASP A 167 4.18 14.56 18.80
C ASP A 167 4.36 13.05 19.05
N MET A 168 4.26 12.24 17.99
CA MET A 168 4.59 10.81 18.06
C MET A 168 6.04 10.59 18.53
N GLY A 169 6.98 11.41 18.05
CA GLY A 169 8.37 11.39 18.49
C GLY A 169 8.51 11.65 19.99
N ARG A 170 7.82 12.66 20.53
CA ARG A 170 7.76 12.95 21.97
C ARG A 170 7.19 11.77 22.76
N GLN A 171 6.07 11.20 22.32
CA GLN A 171 5.45 10.04 22.97
C GLN A 171 6.40 8.84 23.00
N ILE A 172 7.12 8.57 21.90
CA ILE A 172 8.15 7.53 21.82
C ILE A 172 9.34 7.83 22.76
N GLY A 173 9.71 9.10 22.92
CA GLY A 173 10.74 9.51 23.88
C GLY A 173 10.36 9.17 25.32
N MET A 174 9.08 9.29 25.68
CA MET A 174 8.56 8.91 27.00
C MET A 174 8.39 7.39 27.12
N MET A 175 7.87 6.74 26.08
CA MET A 175 7.60 5.31 26.06
C MET A 175 8.08 4.69 24.73
N PRO A 176 9.35 4.25 24.67
CA PRO A 176 9.91 3.67 23.45
C PRO A 176 9.17 2.43 22.98
N LEU A 177 9.01 2.29 21.65
CA LEU A 177 8.38 1.11 21.06
C LEU A 177 9.36 -0.05 21.05
N ARG A 178 8.88 -1.21 21.48
CA ARG A 178 9.68 -2.44 21.55
C ARG A 178 8.81 -3.61 21.15
N ARG A 179 9.41 -4.79 21.02
CA ARG A 179 8.67 -6.01 20.71
C ARG A 179 7.49 -6.19 21.68
N GLY A 180 6.29 -6.37 21.12
CA GLY A 180 5.04 -6.45 21.88
C GLY A 180 4.23 -5.15 21.95
N SER A 181 4.85 -3.99 21.66
CA SER A 181 4.12 -2.72 21.48
C SER A 181 3.09 -2.85 20.36
N LYS A 182 1.95 -2.17 20.52
CA LYS A 182 0.85 -2.15 19.57
C LYS A 182 0.27 -0.74 19.40
N GLY A 183 -0.36 -0.48 18.26
CA GLY A 183 -1.16 0.73 18.02
C GLY A 183 -0.69 1.54 16.81
N ASN A 184 -1.32 2.70 16.63
CA ASN A 184 -1.14 3.51 15.42
C ASN A 184 0.30 4.02 15.24
N ILE A 185 1.01 4.36 16.33
CA ILE A 185 2.41 4.80 16.25
C ILE A 185 3.31 3.67 15.69
N VAL A 186 3.05 2.42 16.09
CA VAL A 186 3.77 1.26 15.54
C VAL A 186 3.49 1.12 14.05
N LYS A 187 2.23 1.32 13.63
CA LYS A 187 1.84 1.25 12.21
C LYS A 187 2.54 2.32 11.39
N VAL A 188 2.62 3.56 11.88
CA VAL A 188 3.36 4.65 11.23
C VAL A 188 4.84 4.32 11.12
N ALA A 189 5.45 3.79 12.19
CA ALA A 189 6.85 3.35 12.16
C ALA A 189 7.08 2.26 11.09
N GLN A 190 6.20 1.26 11.02
CA GLN A 190 6.29 0.18 10.03
C GLN A 190 6.17 0.70 8.59
N SER A 191 5.20 1.57 8.31
CA SER A 191 5.04 2.16 6.97
C SER A 191 6.30 2.93 6.57
N LYS A 192 6.87 3.73 7.47
CA LYS A 192 8.09 4.49 7.17
C LYS A 192 9.33 3.60 7.01
N LEU A 193 9.50 2.57 7.85
CA LEU A 193 10.59 1.59 7.68
C LEU A 193 10.50 0.88 6.32
N ASN A 194 9.30 0.54 5.88
CA ASN A 194 9.06 -0.10 4.59
C ASN A 194 9.35 0.82 3.40
N SER A 195 9.07 2.13 3.49
CA SER A 195 9.43 3.06 2.42
C SER A 195 10.93 3.34 2.34
N LEU A 196 11.67 3.08 3.43
CA LEU A 196 13.14 3.14 3.50
C LEU A 196 13.86 1.81 3.18
N ASP A 197 13.15 0.83 2.61
CA ASP A 197 13.70 -0.51 2.25
C ASP A 197 14.06 -1.44 3.43
N PHE A 198 13.70 -1.12 4.69
CA PHE A 198 14.02 -1.99 5.83
C PHE A 198 13.06 -3.18 6.04
N ASN A 199 12.05 -3.32 5.17
CA ASN A 199 11.04 -4.40 5.12
C ASN A 199 10.63 -5.02 6.48
N CYS A 200 9.60 -4.45 7.11
CA CYS A 200 8.98 -5.02 8.31
C CYS A 200 7.72 -5.88 8.00
N GLY A 201 7.36 -6.07 6.73
CA GLY A 201 6.09 -6.70 6.33
C GLY A 201 4.92 -5.71 6.35
N ILE A 202 3.69 -6.22 6.45
CA ILE A 202 2.47 -5.39 6.50
C ILE A 202 2.55 -4.46 7.71
N ALA A 203 2.19 -3.18 7.52
CA ALA A 203 2.06 -2.22 8.60
C ALA A 203 0.77 -2.50 9.40
N ASP A 204 0.83 -3.51 10.25
CA ASP A 204 -0.30 -4.05 11.03
C ASP A 204 -0.47 -3.38 12.41
N GLY A 205 0.45 -2.51 12.80
CA GLY A 205 0.45 -1.86 14.11
C GLY A 205 0.92 -2.77 15.24
N VAL A 206 1.59 -3.90 14.93
CA VAL A 206 2.15 -4.83 15.92
C VAL A 206 3.67 -4.89 15.79
N TYR A 207 4.38 -4.55 16.87
CA TYR A 207 5.83 -4.58 16.88
C TYR A 207 6.30 -6.03 17.06
N GLY A 208 6.33 -6.77 15.95
CA GLY A 208 6.72 -8.18 15.88
C GLY A 208 8.20 -8.39 15.59
N ARG A 209 8.57 -9.64 15.26
CA ARG A 209 9.95 -10.04 14.92
C ARG A 209 10.48 -9.33 13.67
N LYS A 210 9.62 -9.12 12.67
CA LYS A 210 10.00 -8.41 11.43
C LYS A 210 10.27 -6.93 11.70
N THR A 211 9.41 -6.26 12.47
CA THR A 211 9.60 -4.88 12.91
C THR A 211 10.89 -4.72 13.71
N LEU A 212 11.15 -5.61 14.69
CA LEU A 212 12.41 -5.63 15.43
C LEU A 212 13.63 -5.72 14.52
N LYS A 213 13.61 -6.64 13.54
CA LYS A 213 14.71 -6.78 12.58
C LYS A 213 14.89 -5.51 11.73
N ALA A 214 13.80 -4.92 11.25
CA ALA A 214 13.84 -3.68 10.48
C ALA A 214 14.45 -2.52 11.27
N VAL A 215 14.08 -2.39 12.55
CA VAL A 215 14.65 -1.36 13.44
C VAL A 215 16.13 -1.60 13.71
N LEU A 216 16.56 -2.84 13.94
CA LEU A 216 17.99 -3.16 14.09
C LEU A 216 18.79 -2.81 12.82
N MET A 217 18.25 -3.09 11.64
CA MET A 217 18.89 -2.73 10.37
C MET A 217 18.98 -1.21 10.19
N LEU A 218 17.90 -0.47 10.51
CA LEU A 218 17.92 0.99 10.52
C LEU A 218 19.00 1.51 11.48
N GLN A 219 19.00 1.05 12.73
CA GLN A 219 19.97 1.48 13.74
C GLN A 219 21.40 1.24 13.27
N ARG A 220 21.69 0.05 12.74
CA ARG A 220 23.00 -0.28 12.18
C ARG A 220 23.39 0.62 11.02
N THR A 221 22.47 0.86 10.09
CA THR A 221 22.70 1.72 8.90
C THR A 221 22.96 3.16 9.31
N MET A 222 22.29 3.61 10.37
CA MET A 222 22.40 4.96 10.92
C MET A 222 23.49 5.08 12.01
N LEU A 223 24.32 4.06 12.20
CA LEU A 223 25.38 4.00 13.22
C LEU A 223 24.90 4.30 14.65
N LEU A 224 23.66 3.91 14.96
CA LEU A 224 23.06 3.99 16.30
C LEU A 224 23.32 2.70 17.08
N LYS A 225 23.17 2.77 18.41
CA LYS A 225 23.18 1.56 19.26
C LYS A 225 22.04 0.62 18.85
N GLU A 226 22.39 -0.59 18.44
CA GLU A 226 21.47 -1.67 18.02
C GLU A 226 20.67 -2.27 19.20
N SER A 227 19.79 -1.47 19.81
CA SER A 227 18.94 -1.91 20.92
C SER A 227 17.71 -2.67 20.46
N GLY A 228 17.32 -2.54 19.18
CA GLY A 228 16.08 -3.06 18.63
C GLY A 228 14.82 -2.37 19.18
N THR A 229 14.98 -1.36 20.03
CA THR A 229 13.94 -0.48 20.54
C THR A 229 13.89 0.77 19.67
N MET A 230 12.69 1.16 19.23
CA MET A 230 12.46 2.44 18.58
C MET A 230 12.34 3.52 19.66
N ASP A 231 13.45 4.15 19.99
CA ASP A 231 13.51 5.33 20.86
C ASP A 231 13.43 6.64 20.06
N HIS A 232 13.44 7.78 20.74
CA HIS A 232 13.36 9.08 20.07
C HIS A 232 14.48 9.28 19.04
N LYS A 233 15.72 8.86 19.33
CA LYS A 233 16.86 9.00 18.41
C LYS A 233 16.64 8.16 17.14
N THR A 234 16.19 6.93 17.31
CA THR A 234 15.89 6.02 16.19
C THR A 234 14.71 6.55 15.36
N TRP A 235 13.67 7.09 16.01
CA TRP A 235 12.56 7.74 15.32
C TRP A 235 13.01 8.94 14.49
N THR A 236 13.82 9.84 15.05
CA THR A 236 14.35 11.01 14.33
C THR A 236 15.21 10.59 13.12
N ALA A 237 16.10 9.60 13.29
CA ALA A 237 16.95 9.10 12.21
C ALA A 237 16.14 8.50 11.05
N MET A 238 14.96 7.93 11.32
CA MET A 238 14.06 7.40 10.30
C MET A 238 13.45 8.50 9.41
N TRP A 239 13.20 9.69 9.95
CA TRP A 239 12.61 10.81 9.19
C TRP A 239 13.68 11.66 8.49
N LYS A 240 14.91 11.66 9.00
CA LYS A 240 16.08 12.33 8.42
C LYS A 240 17.24 11.34 8.31
N PRO A 241 17.20 10.41 7.35
CA PRO A 241 18.29 9.45 7.17
C PRO A 241 19.51 10.16 6.57
N GLU A 242 20.31 10.79 7.41
CA GLU A 242 21.66 11.25 7.06
C GLU A 242 22.62 10.07 7.27
N VAL A 243 22.98 9.37 6.20
CA VAL A 243 24.05 8.38 6.23
C VAL A 243 25.37 9.14 6.26
N PRO A 244 26.21 9.01 7.31
CA PRO A 244 27.48 9.72 7.36
C PRO A 244 28.36 9.30 6.17
N ILE A 245 28.83 10.28 5.39
CA ILE A 245 29.73 10.05 4.26
C ILE A 245 31.11 9.67 4.82
N GLY A 246 31.63 8.49 4.48
CA GLY A 246 33.00 8.11 4.84
C GLY A 246 33.23 6.68 5.36
N LEU A 247 32.36 5.71 5.02
CA LEU A 247 32.61 4.28 5.22
C LEU A 247 32.55 3.54 3.89
#